data_AF-A0A2D8XNE9-F1
#
_entry.id   AF-A0A2D8XNE9-F1
#
_cell.length_a   1.000
_cell.length_b   1.000
_cell.length_c   1.000
_cell.angle_alpha   90.00
_cell.angle_beta   90.00
_cell.angle_gamma   90.00
#
_symmetry.space_group_name_H-M   'P 1'
#
loop_
_entity.id
_entity.type
_entity.pdbx_description
1 polymer ?
#
loop_
_entity_poly.entity_id
_entity_poly.type
_entity_poly.pdbx_seq_one_letter_code
_entity_poly.pdbx_strand_id
1 'polypeptide(L)'
;MGGQINTNIRGVGYKVWQHEFGVDEVDGPVINPIKSFFETADLSTLPQGLDRYLRITQIEPDFVQVGDMTVEITGRANARAPEVTSSTVAFPDSANQPYEQIVMLKEQRRELRVKFTSNALYGDYQMGQIIGHLDNGDGTDLG
;
A
#
# COMPACT_ATOMS: atom_id res chain seq x y z
N MET A 1 36.68 13.95 -3.05
CA MET A 1 36.28 15.35 -3.32
C MET A 1 35.38 15.79 -2.17
N GLY A 2 35.88 16.65 -1.29
CA GLY A 2 35.21 17.01 -0.04
C GLY A 2 34.13 18.07 -0.26
N GLY A 3 32.91 17.78 0.20
CA GLY A 3 31.80 18.73 0.23
C GLY A 3 31.95 19.70 1.42
N GLN A 4 31.78 20.99 1.16
CA GLN A 4 31.84 22.03 2.19
C GLN A 4 30.59 21.99 3.08
N ILE A 5 30.81 21.94 4.39
CA ILE A 5 29.81 22.14 5.45
C ILE A 5 29.62 23.65 5.67
N ASN A 6 28.41 24.16 5.38
CA ASN A 6 28.07 25.57 5.56
C ASN A 6 27.84 25.90 7.05
N THR A 7 28.86 26.46 7.71
CA THR A 7 28.78 26.99 9.08
C THR A 7 28.53 28.51 9.08
N ASN A 8 27.34 28.99 8.69
CA ASN A 8 27.02 30.40 8.82
C ASN A 8 25.75 30.63 9.65
N ILE A 9 25.99 30.96 10.92
CA ILE A 9 24.99 31.34 11.92
C ILE A 9 24.74 32.84 11.71
N ARG A 10 23.56 33.21 11.19
CA ARG A 10 23.01 34.59 11.00
C ARG A 10 22.94 35.15 9.55
N GLY A 11 22.39 34.38 8.62
CA GLY A 11 21.89 34.91 7.35
C GLY A 11 20.64 34.16 6.93
N VAL A 12 19.58 34.86 6.55
CA VAL A 12 18.35 34.27 6.00
C VAL A 12 18.71 33.68 4.64
N GLY A 13 19.28 32.48 4.65
CA GLY A 13 19.72 31.76 3.48
C GLY A 13 18.51 31.22 2.71
N TYR A 14 18.59 31.29 1.38
CA TYR A 14 17.63 30.63 0.51
C TYR A 14 17.77 29.12 0.67
N LYS A 15 16.68 28.45 1.02
CA LYS A 15 16.62 26.98 1.04
C LYS A 15 16.70 26.48 -0.40
N VAL A 16 17.76 25.75 -0.72
CA VAL A 16 17.87 25.04 -1.99
C VAL A 16 17.22 23.67 -1.80
N TRP A 17 16.18 23.39 -2.57
CA TRP A 17 15.52 22.09 -2.57
C TRP A 17 16.24 21.19 -3.57
N GLN A 18 16.77 20.07 -3.10
CA GLN A 18 17.22 19.01 -4.00
C GLN A 18 16.02 18.10 -4.24
N HIS A 19 15.55 18.06 -5.49
CA HIS A 19 14.45 17.18 -5.88
C HIS A 19 14.98 15.76 -6.10
N GLU A 20 14.38 14.77 -5.43
CA GLU A 20 14.57 13.32 -5.60
C GLU A 20 16.03 12.85 -5.68
N PHE A 21 16.72 12.81 -4.54
CA PHE A 21 17.96 12.06 -4.41
C PHE A 21 17.73 10.81 -3.56
N GLY A 22 17.85 9.63 -4.16
CA GLY A 22 17.53 8.37 -3.49
C GLY A 22 16.02 8.16 -3.38
N VAL A 23 15.57 7.52 -2.30
CA VAL A 23 14.17 7.14 -2.07
C VAL A 23 13.48 7.97 -0.98
N ASP A 24 14.18 8.96 -0.40
CA ASP A 24 13.72 9.78 0.73
C ASP A 24 13.75 11.28 0.41
N GLU A 25 12.99 12.05 1.18
CA GLU A 25 13.02 13.50 1.17
C GLU A 25 14.15 13.97 2.09
N VAL A 26 15.10 14.74 1.56
CA VAL A 26 16.19 15.33 2.33
C VAL A 26 15.97 16.84 2.47
N ASP A 27 15.65 17.26 3.70
CA ASP A 27 15.51 18.67 4.08
C ASP A 27 16.65 19.09 5.03
N GLY A 28 17.76 19.53 4.44
CA GLY A 28 18.95 19.92 5.21
C GLY A 28 19.48 18.73 6.02
N PRO A 29 19.47 18.78 7.37
CA PRO A 29 19.87 17.64 8.21
C PRO A 29 18.75 16.62 8.47
N VAL A 30 17.50 16.90 8.07
CA VAL A 30 16.34 16.02 8.31
C VAL A 30 16.13 15.13 7.09
N ILE A 31 15.89 13.84 7.33
CA ILE A 31 15.53 12.87 6.29
C ILE A 31 14.14 12.34 6.64
N ASN A 32 13.20 12.49 5.71
CA ASN A 32 11.81 12.04 5.84
C ASN A 32 11.51 10.95 4.79
N PRO A 33 10.66 9.96 5.12
CA PRO A 33 10.24 8.97 4.15
C PRO A 33 9.35 9.60 3.07
N ILE A 34 9.51 9.15 1.82
CA ILE A 34 8.58 9.49 0.73
C ILE A 34 7.53 8.39 0.63
N LYS A 35 6.26 8.78 0.75
CA LYS A 35 5.14 7.85 0.57
C LYS A 35 5.08 7.37 -0.87
N SER A 36 5.12 6.06 -1.07
CA SER A 36 4.95 5.40 -2.37
C SER A 36 3.92 4.27 -2.26
N PHE A 37 3.20 4.00 -3.36
CA PHE A 37 2.19 2.95 -3.39
C PHE A 37 1.97 2.42 -4.80
N PHE A 38 1.39 1.23 -4.88
CA PHE A 38 0.77 0.72 -6.10
C PHE A 38 -0.55 0.05 -5.76
N GLU A 39 -1.37 -0.13 -6.78
CA GLU A 39 -2.69 -0.75 -6.66
C GLU A 39 -2.83 -1.82 -7.74
N THR A 40 -3.41 -2.96 -7.37
CA THR A 40 -3.67 -4.03 -8.32
C THR A 40 -4.72 -3.64 -9.35
N ALA A 41 -4.78 -4.39 -10.45
CA ALA A 41 -5.94 -4.37 -11.31
C ALA A 41 -7.20 -4.82 -10.55
N ASP A 42 -8.36 -4.55 -11.14
CA ASP A 42 -9.63 -5.01 -10.61
C ASP A 42 -9.69 -6.53 -10.55
N LEU A 43 -9.94 -7.05 -9.35
CA LEU A 43 -10.13 -8.47 -9.09
C LEU A 43 -11.62 -8.77 -9.22
N SER A 44 -11.95 -9.66 -10.13
CA SER A 44 -13.31 -10.13 -10.36
C SER A 44 -13.32 -11.65 -10.53
N THR A 45 -14.41 -12.27 -10.10
CA THR A 45 -14.67 -13.68 -10.43
C THR A 45 -15.10 -13.80 -11.89
N LEU A 46 -14.81 -14.95 -12.48
CA LEU A 46 -15.34 -15.26 -13.81
C LEU A 46 -16.87 -15.17 -13.76
N PRO A 47 -17.51 -14.51 -14.75
CA PRO A 47 -18.96 -14.37 -14.78
C PRO A 47 -19.63 -15.74 -14.95
N GLN A 48 -20.04 -16.35 -13.83
CA GLN A 48 -20.82 -17.61 -13.81
C GLN A 48 -22.33 -17.37 -13.87
N GLY A 49 -22.75 -16.18 -14.30
CA GLY A 49 -24.17 -15.77 -14.32
C GLY A 49 -24.77 -15.51 -12.93
N LEU A 50 -23.94 -15.47 -11.88
CA LEU A 50 -24.35 -15.14 -10.52
C LEU A 50 -23.94 -13.70 -10.20
N ASP A 51 -24.89 -12.90 -9.74
CA ASP A 51 -24.60 -11.58 -9.18
C ASP A 51 -24.16 -11.74 -7.72
N ARG A 52 -22.84 -11.71 -7.50
CA ARG A 52 -22.25 -11.77 -6.15
C ARG A 52 -21.08 -10.82 -6.02
N TYR A 53 -20.89 -10.30 -4.82
CA TYR A 53 -19.66 -9.61 -4.44
C TYR A 53 -18.48 -10.58 -4.43
N LEU A 54 -17.28 -10.05 -4.63
CA LEU A 54 -16.03 -10.73 -4.32
C LEU A 54 -15.68 -10.43 -2.86
N ARG A 55 -15.44 -11.48 -2.08
CA ARG A 55 -15.01 -11.37 -0.68
C ARG A 55 -13.56 -11.79 -0.58
N ILE A 56 -12.77 -11.01 0.15
CA ILE A 56 -11.40 -11.34 0.52
C ILE A 56 -11.30 -11.52 2.04
N THR A 57 -10.71 -12.64 2.46
CA THR A 57 -10.62 -13.02 3.89
C THR A 57 -9.20 -12.90 4.43
N GLN A 58 -8.21 -13.10 3.58
CA GLN A 58 -6.81 -12.95 3.95
C GLN A 58 -5.93 -12.78 2.72
N ILE A 59 -4.78 -12.14 2.93
CA ILE A 59 -3.71 -11.98 1.95
C ILE A 59 -2.41 -12.43 2.59
N GLU A 60 -1.60 -13.16 1.83
CA GLU A 60 -0.22 -13.51 2.17
C GLU A 60 0.69 -12.62 1.30
N PRO A 61 1.23 -11.52 1.86
CA PRO A 61 2.08 -10.62 1.12
C PRO A 61 3.49 -11.21 0.95
N ASP A 62 3.97 -11.23 -0.30
CA ASP A 62 5.32 -11.65 -0.69
C ASP A 62 6.06 -10.44 -1.26
N PHE A 63 6.94 -9.85 -0.46
CA PHE A 63 7.72 -8.67 -0.82
C PHE A 63 9.18 -8.82 -0.37
N VAL A 64 10.08 -8.29 -1.19
CA VAL A 64 11.40 -7.85 -0.72
C VAL A 64 11.26 -6.36 -0.43
N GLN A 65 11.09 -5.99 0.83
CA GLN A 65 10.81 -4.61 1.25
C GLN A 65 11.85 -4.07 2.23
N VAL A 66 11.81 -2.75 2.45
CA VAL A 66 12.55 -2.07 3.52
C VAL A 66 11.55 -1.33 4.39
N GLY A 67 11.46 -1.76 5.64
CA GLY A 67 10.51 -1.23 6.62
C GLY A 67 9.07 -1.73 6.42
N ASP A 68 8.24 -1.41 7.39
CA ASP A 68 6.87 -1.91 7.43
C ASP A 68 6.02 -1.28 6.32
N MET A 69 5.19 -2.12 5.70
CA MET A 69 4.26 -1.70 4.66
C MET A 69 2.83 -1.86 5.14
N THR A 70 1.91 -1.17 4.47
CA THR A 70 0.49 -1.27 4.74
C THR A 70 -0.30 -1.71 3.52
N VAL A 71 -1.38 -2.43 3.78
CA VAL A 71 -2.35 -2.86 2.77
C VAL A 71 -3.73 -2.31 3.11
N GLU A 72 -4.44 -1.87 2.09
CA GLU A 72 -5.84 -1.46 2.15
C GLU A 72 -6.59 -2.03 0.95
N ILE A 73 -7.87 -2.36 1.15
CA ILE A 73 -8.76 -2.81 0.11
C ILE A 73 -9.58 -1.62 -0.37
N THR A 74 -9.49 -1.34 -1.67
CA THR A 74 -10.28 -0.33 -2.35
C THR A 74 -11.30 -1.00 -3.23
N GLY A 75 -12.40 -0.31 -3.50
CA GLY A 75 -13.36 -0.82 -4.47
C GLY A 75 -14.70 -0.15 -4.47
N ARG A 76 -15.56 -0.65 -5.35
CA ARG A 76 -16.92 -0.13 -5.50
C ARG A 76 -17.95 -1.20 -5.18
N ALA A 77 -19.07 -0.75 -4.61
CA ALA A 77 -20.24 -1.60 -4.40
C ALA A 77 -20.99 -1.89 -5.72
N ASN A 78 -20.92 -0.99 -6.70
CA ASN A 78 -21.45 -1.15 -8.05
C ASN A 78 -20.60 -0.32 -9.01
N ALA A 79 -20.64 -0.58 -10.32
CA ALA A 79 -19.75 0.08 -11.30
C ALA A 79 -19.83 1.62 -11.30
N ARG A 80 -20.97 2.18 -10.87
CA ARG A 80 -21.19 3.64 -10.76
C ARG A 80 -21.21 4.17 -9.33
N ALA A 81 -21.00 3.32 -8.32
CA ALA A 81 -20.96 3.74 -6.93
C ALA A 81 -19.64 4.49 -6.63
N PRO A 82 -19.62 5.35 -5.59
CA PRO A 82 -18.37 5.89 -5.07
C PRO A 82 -17.40 4.78 -4.65
N GLU A 83 -16.11 5.07 -4.78
CA GLU A 83 -15.06 4.21 -4.28
C GLU A 83 -14.99 4.30 -2.75
N VAL A 84 -14.78 3.15 -2.11
CA VAL A 84 -14.67 3.03 -0.67
C VAL A 84 -13.41 2.26 -0.34
N THR A 85 -12.64 2.78 0.61
CA THR A 85 -11.41 2.19 1.13
C THR A 85 -11.68 1.54 2.49
N SER A 86 -11.09 0.38 2.72
CA SER A 86 -11.15 -0.33 3.99
C SER A 86 -10.27 0.31 5.07
N SER A 87 -10.26 -0.30 6.26
CA SER A 87 -9.20 -0.05 7.23
C SER A 87 -7.85 -0.49 6.68
N THR A 88 -6.83 0.32 6.92
CA THR A 88 -5.43 0.01 6.62
C THR A 88 -4.87 -0.99 7.63
N VAL A 89 -4.18 -2.04 7.15
CA VAL A 89 -3.49 -3.03 7.99
C VAL A 89 -2.00 -3.03 7.69
N ALA A 90 -1.16 -3.00 8.72
CA ALA A 90 0.31 -3.05 8.56
C ALA A 90 0.81 -4.49 8.60
N PHE A 91 1.85 -4.78 7.82
CA PHE A 91 2.61 -6.02 7.90
C PHE A 91 4.12 -5.69 7.95
N PRO A 92 4.87 -6.39 8.81
CA PRO A 92 6.27 -6.05 9.06
C PRO A 92 7.18 -6.49 7.90
N ASP A 93 8.32 -5.82 7.76
CA ASP A 93 9.43 -6.23 6.87
C ASP A 93 9.91 -7.66 7.15
N SER A 94 10.08 -7.99 8.44
CA SER A 94 10.49 -9.32 8.87
C SER A 94 9.42 -9.94 9.76
N ALA A 95 8.71 -10.95 9.23
CA ALA A 95 7.78 -11.76 10.01
C ALA A 95 8.52 -12.76 10.90
N ASN A 96 8.49 -12.56 12.21
CA ASN A 96 9.06 -13.46 13.21
C ASN A 96 8.04 -14.48 13.74
N GLN A 97 6.75 -14.17 13.59
CA GLN A 97 5.65 -15.00 14.08
C GLN A 97 4.73 -15.42 12.92
N PRO A 98 4.15 -16.63 12.94
CA PRO A 98 3.33 -17.11 11.82
C PRO A 98 2.15 -16.21 11.44
N TYR A 99 1.55 -15.50 12.41
CA TYR A 99 0.44 -14.59 12.11
C TYR A 99 0.88 -13.28 11.46
N GLU A 100 2.17 -12.93 11.51
CA GLU A 100 2.72 -11.75 10.82
C GLU A 100 2.92 -12.00 9.32
N GLN A 101 2.90 -13.27 8.91
CA GLN A 101 3.00 -13.69 7.51
C GLN A 101 1.67 -13.57 6.76
N ILE A 102 0.57 -13.37 7.48
CA ILE A 102 -0.79 -13.36 6.91
C ILE A 102 -1.50 -12.10 7.38
N VAL A 103 -2.04 -11.35 6.43
CA VAL A 103 -2.90 -10.21 6.71
C VAL A 103 -4.35 -10.65 6.63
N MET A 104 -5.01 -10.67 7.79
CA MET A 104 -6.44 -10.98 7.91
C MET A 104 -7.28 -9.77 7.49
N LEU A 105 -8.17 -9.97 6.52
CA LEU A 105 -9.04 -8.94 5.96
C LEU A 105 -10.50 -9.42 6.01
N LYS A 106 -11.46 -8.50 6.13
CA LYS A 106 -12.89 -8.87 6.14
C LYS A 106 -13.68 -7.91 5.26
N GLU A 107 -13.33 -7.90 3.98
CA GLU A 107 -13.85 -6.94 3.01
C GLU A 107 -14.57 -7.64 1.86
N GLN A 108 -15.62 -7.00 1.35
CA GLN A 108 -16.35 -7.46 0.16
C GLN A 108 -16.71 -6.30 -0.79
N ARG A 109 -16.43 -6.46 -2.09
CA ARG A 109 -16.64 -5.44 -3.14
C ARG A 109 -16.93 -6.11 -4.49
N ARG A 110 -17.53 -5.40 -5.46
CA ARG A 110 -17.72 -5.92 -6.84
C ARG A 110 -16.50 -5.66 -7.70
N GLU A 111 -15.90 -4.49 -7.51
CA GLU A 111 -14.65 -4.08 -8.15
C GLU A 111 -13.58 -4.00 -7.06
N LEU A 112 -13.00 -5.15 -6.69
CA LEU A 112 -12.07 -5.24 -5.56
C LEU A 112 -10.65 -4.97 -6.04
N ARG A 113 -9.98 -4.01 -5.42
CA ARG A 113 -8.58 -3.69 -5.67
C ARG A 113 -7.81 -3.71 -4.36
N VAL A 114 -6.54 -4.09 -4.44
CA VAL A 114 -5.65 -4.15 -3.29
C VAL A 114 -4.58 -3.09 -3.49
N LYS A 115 -4.40 -2.23 -2.50
CA LYS A 115 -3.40 -1.17 -2.52
C LYS A 115 -2.37 -1.40 -1.43
N PHE A 116 -1.10 -1.42 -1.84
CA PHE A 116 0.05 -1.56 -0.96
C PHE A 116 0.79 -0.25 -0.90
N THR A 117 1.14 0.20 0.31
CA THR A 117 1.76 1.50 0.56
C THR A 117 3.01 1.33 1.42
N SER A 118 4.10 1.96 1.02
CA SER A 118 5.29 2.17 1.85
C SER A 118 5.39 3.64 2.27
N ASN A 119 5.81 3.85 3.51
CA ASN A 119 6.13 5.15 4.07
C ASN A 119 7.25 5.03 5.12
N ALA A 120 8.25 4.20 4.79
CA ALA A 120 9.42 3.93 5.62
C ALA A 120 10.65 4.67 5.08
N LEU A 121 11.58 5.00 5.97
CA LEU A 121 12.85 5.63 5.61
C LEU A 121 13.69 4.63 4.82
N TYR A 122 14.35 5.08 3.76
CA TYR A 122 15.04 4.21 2.79
C TYR A 122 14.09 3.19 2.17
N GLY A 123 12.80 3.52 2.08
CA GLY A 123 11.74 2.61 1.65
C GLY A 123 11.94 2.18 0.19
N ASP A 124 12.09 0.88 0.00
CA ASP A 124 12.06 0.20 -1.29
C ASP A 124 11.21 -1.05 -1.15
N TYR A 125 10.56 -1.48 -2.23
CA TYR A 125 9.83 -2.73 -2.24
C TYR A 125 9.74 -3.34 -3.64
N GLN A 126 9.87 -4.66 -3.70
CA GLN A 126 9.67 -5.45 -4.90
C GLN A 126 8.59 -6.48 -4.63
N MET A 127 7.53 -6.42 -5.42
CA MET A 127 6.38 -7.32 -5.32
C MET A 127 6.74 -8.70 -5.91
N GLY A 128 6.60 -9.74 -5.09
CA GLY A 128 6.64 -11.13 -5.50
C GLY A 128 5.26 -11.68 -5.83
N GLN A 129 5.01 -12.94 -5.48
CA GLN A 129 3.72 -13.58 -5.70
C GLN A 129 2.81 -13.41 -4.48
N ILE A 130 1.88 -12.48 -4.57
CA ILE A 130 0.86 -12.30 -3.54
C ILE A 130 -0.21 -13.39 -3.66
N ILE A 131 -0.51 -14.05 -2.54
CA ILE A 131 -1.60 -15.05 -2.47
C ILE A 131 -2.79 -14.42 -1.74
N GLY A 132 -3.91 -14.27 -2.44
CA GLY A 132 -5.18 -13.84 -1.85
C GLY A 132 -6.14 -15.00 -1.69
N HIS A 133 -6.82 -15.08 -0.55
CA HIS A 133 -7.91 -16.02 -0.34
C HIS A 133 -9.23 -15.32 -0.63
N LEU A 134 -9.82 -15.68 -1.78
CA LEU A 134 -11.04 -15.06 -2.29
C LEU A 134 -12.21 -16.06 -2.30
N ASP A 135 -13.37 -15.57 -1.88
CA ASP A 135 -14.63 -16.30 -1.86
C ASP A 135 -15.72 -15.52 -2.59
N ASN A 136 -16.79 -16.23 -2.94
CA ASN A 136 -18.05 -15.56 -3.28
C ASN A 136 -18.62 -14.89 -2.02
N GLY A 137 -18.78 -13.57 -2.09
CA GLY A 137 -19.45 -12.78 -1.07
C GLY A 137 -20.96 -12.83 -1.20
N ASP A 138 -21.61 -11.86 -0.57
CA ASP A 138 -23.06 -11.78 -0.56
C ASP A 138 -23.62 -11.48 -1.96
N GLY A 139 -24.85 -11.92 -2.22
CA GLY A 139 -25.60 -11.54 -3.43
C GLY A 139 -26.45 -10.31 -3.16
N THR A 140 -26.47 -9.36 -4.08
CA THR A 140 -27.52 -8.34 -4.10
C THR A 140 -28.67 -8.85 -4.96
N ASP A 141 -29.75 -9.28 -4.31
CA ASP A 141 -31.05 -9.45 -4.96
C ASP A 141 -31.76 -8.09 -4.92
N LEU A 142 -31.37 -7.19 -5.83
CA LEU A 142 -32.16 -5.99 -6.09
C LEU A 142 -33.34 -6.46 -6.96
N GLY A 143 -34.41 -6.87 -6.27
CA GLY A 143 -35.61 -7.45 -6.87
C GLY A 143 -36.30 -6.63 -7.95
#